data_AF-A0A1Y5HFN0-F1
#
_entry.id   AF-A0A1Y5HFN0-F1
#
_cell.length_a   1.000
_cell.length_b   1.000
_cell.length_c   1.000
_cell.angle_alpha   90.00
_cell.angle_beta   90.00
_cell.angle_gamma   90.00
#
_symmetry.space_group_name_H-M   'P 1'
#
loop_
_entity.id
_entity.type
_entity.pdbx_description
1 polymer ?
#
loop_
_entity_poly.entity_id
_entity_poly.type
_entity_poly.pdbx_seq_one_letter_code
_entity_poly.pdbx_strand_id
1 'polypeptide(L)'
;FAFHVAIAEATNNRRFVDFLTLLGRNTIPRSELRQKADLQPDPEIEQGILTEHRDLLDAIAARDPARAREAMRIHLSEGAERYRTLARLVQLS
;
A
#
# COMPACT_ATOMS: atom_id res chain seq x y z
N PHE A 1 -6.99 0.16 -1.56
CA PHE A 1 -6.79 0.53 -2.97
C PHE A 1 -7.49 1.84 -3.35
N ALA A 2 -8.77 2.06 -3.01
CA ALA A 2 -9.46 3.32 -3.33
C ALA A 2 -8.69 4.58 -2.87
N PHE A 3 -8.05 4.52 -1.70
CA PHE A 3 -7.16 5.58 -1.20
C PHE A 3 -6.02 5.93 -2.17
N HIS A 4 -5.32 4.92 -2.71
CA HIS A 4 -4.23 5.11 -3.67
C HIS A 4 -4.71 5.77 -4.97
N VAL A 5 -5.88 5.35 -5.47
CA VAL A 5 -6.50 5.94 -6.67
C VAL A 5 -6.86 7.40 -6.43
N ALA A 6 -7.47 7.72 -5.28
CA ALA A 6 -7.85 9.09 -4.94
C ALA A 6 -6.63 10.03 -4.88
N ILE A 7 -5.49 9.57 -4.34
CA ILE A 7 -4.24 10.34 -4.36
C ILE A 7 -3.77 10.58 -5.80
N ALA A 8 -3.81 9.55 -6.65
CA ALA A 8 -3.40 9.68 -8.05
C ALA A 8 -4.32 10.62 -8.84
N GLU A 9 -5.63 10.56 -8.63
CA GLU A 9 -6.59 11.49 -9.23
C GLU A 9 -6.32 12.93 -8.79
N ALA A 10 -5.99 13.15 -7.51
CA ALA A 10 -5.68 14.46 -6.97
C ALA A 10 -4.41 15.11 -7.56
N THR A 11 -3.52 14.34 -8.18
CA THR A 11 -2.36 14.90 -8.90
C THR A 11 -2.73 15.60 -10.21
N ASN A 12 -3.97 15.44 -10.68
CA ASN A 12 -4.44 15.89 -11.99
C ASN A 12 -3.60 15.35 -13.17
N ASN A 13 -2.96 14.19 -12.98
CA ASN A 13 -2.21 13.49 -14.02
C ASN A 13 -2.81 12.10 -14.24
N ARG A 14 -3.61 11.98 -15.32
CA ARG A 14 -4.27 10.74 -15.70
C ARG A 14 -3.33 9.55 -15.86
N ARG A 15 -2.06 9.78 -16.22
CA ARG A 15 -1.05 8.71 -16.33
C ARG A 15 -0.83 7.97 -15.01
N PHE A 16 -0.92 8.64 -13.86
CA PHE A 16 -0.78 7.96 -12.57
C PHE A 16 -1.97 7.07 -12.25
N VAL A 17 -3.18 7.51 -12.60
CA VAL A 17 -4.39 6.69 -12.45
C VAL A 17 -4.33 5.47 -13.38
N ASP A 18 -3.98 5.68 -14.64
CA ASP A 18 -3.82 4.62 -15.63
C ASP A 18 -2.74 3.62 -15.18
N PHE A 19 -1.60 4.10 -14.67
CA PHE A 19 -0.53 3.28 -14.16
C PHE A 19 -0.95 2.44 -12.95
N LEU A 20 -1.59 3.05 -11.94
CA LEU A 20 -2.09 2.31 -10.77
C LEU A 20 -3.18 1.30 -11.15
N THR A 21 -4.04 1.64 -12.11
CA THR A 21 -5.10 0.75 -12.59
C THR A 21 -4.55 -0.40 -13.42
N LEU A 22 -3.51 -0.16 -14.22
CA LEU A 22 -2.78 -1.19 -14.97
C LEU A 22 -2.10 -2.18 -14.04
N LEU A 23 -1.45 -1.68 -12.99
CA LEU A 23 -0.96 -2.50 -11.89
C LEU A 23 -2.10 -3.29 -11.23
N GLY A 24 -3.30 -2.70 -11.19
CA GLY A 24 -4.53 -3.35 -10.76
C GLY A 24 -4.53 -3.71 -9.27
N ARG A 25 -5.59 -4.40 -8.83
CA ARG A 25 -5.65 -4.98 -7.47
C ARG A 25 -4.58 -6.07 -7.25
N ASN A 26 -4.03 -6.62 -8.33
CA ASN A 26 -3.10 -7.75 -8.29
C ASN A 26 -1.63 -7.35 -8.08
N THR A 27 -1.27 -6.06 -8.22
CA THR A 27 0.10 -5.59 -7.87
C THR A 27 0.35 -5.55 -6.37
N ILE A 28 -0.70 -5.69 -5.56
CA ILE A 28 -0.56 -5.99 -4.14
C ILE A 28 -1.12 -7.41 -3.95
N PRO A 29 -0.33 -8.48 -4.19
CA PRO A 29 -0.81 -9.86 -4.07
C PRO A 29 -1.06 -10.26 -2.61
N ARG A 30 -1.12 -9.30 -1.66
CA ARG A 30 -1.32 -9.57 -0.24
C ARG A 30 -2.62 -10.31 0.01
N SER A 31 -3.73 -9.96 -0.66
CA SER A 31 -4.99 -10.69 -0.42
C SER A 31 -4.93 -12.11 -0.97
N GLU A 32 -4.36 -12.30 -2.16
CA GLU A 32 -4.21 -13.63 -2.77
C GLU A 32 -3.19 -14.50 -2.02
N LEU A 33 -2.05 -13.95 -1.59
CA LEU A 33 -1.03 -14.66 -0.84
C LEU A 33 -1.47 -14.96 0.59
N ARG A 34 -2.19 -14.05 1.27
CA ARG A 34 -2.77 -14.35 2.59
C ARG A 34 -3.77 -15.51 2.50
N GLN A 35 -4.61 -15.53 1.48
CA GLN A 35 -5.51 -16.67 1.21
C GLN A 35 -4.73 -17.96 0.92
N LYS A 36 -3.70 -17.91 0.06
CA LYS A 36 -2.87 -19.08 -0.25
C LYS A 36 -2.09 -19.60 0.97
N ALA A 37 -1.76 -18.73 1.91
CA ALA A 37 -1.07 -19.07 3.16
C ALA A 37 -2.03 -19.54 4.27
N ASP A 38 -3.34 -19.56 4.04
CA ASP A 38 -4.38 -19.75 5.07
C ASP A 38 -4.21 -18.84 6.30
N LEU A 39 -3.65 -17.64 6.08
CA LEU A 39 -3.37 -16.69 7.15
C LEU A 39 -4.56 -15.73 7.32
N GLN A 40 -5.13 -15.75 8.52
CA GLN A 40 -6.12 -14.74 8.91
C GLN A 40 -5.52 -13.32 8.86
N PRO A 41 -6.36 -12.29 8.63
CA PRO A 41 -5.93 -10.90 8.78
C PRO A 41 -5.36 -10.67 10.18
N ASP A 42 -4.17 -10.08 10.24
CA ASP A 42 -3.54 -9.73 11.51
C ASP A 42 -3.96 -8.29 11.87
N PRO A 43 -4.72 -8.09 12.96
CA PRO A 43 -5.21 -6.77 13.36
C PRO A 43 -4.08 -5.75 13.58
N GLU A 44 -2.92 -6.16 14.07
CA GLU A 44 -1.79 -5.26 14.33
C GLU A 44 -1.20 -4.76 13.02
N ILE A 45 -1.09 -5.63 12.01
CA ILE A 45 -0.63 -5.25 10.66
C ILE A 45 -1.61 -4.27 10.02
N GLU A 46 -2.91 -4.52 10.11
CA GLU A 46 -3.92 -3.63 9.53
C GLU A 46 -3.93 -2.25 10.20
N GLN A 47 -3.77 -2.22 11.53
CA GLN A 47 -3.62 -0.95 12.26
C GLN A 47 -2.35 -0.21 11.84
N GLY A 48 -1.22 -0.90 11.66
CA GLY A 48 0.02 -0.29 11.16
C GLY A 48 -0.15 0.36 9.79
N ILE A 49 -0.82 -0.34 8.85
CA ILE A 49 -1.11 0.20 7.51
C ILE A 49 -2.04 1.42 7.59
N LEU A 50 -3.03 1.40 8.47
CA LEU A 50 -3.91 2.56 8.67
C LEU A 50 -3.16 3.78 9.22
N THR A 51 -2.17 3.57 10.10
CA THR A 51 -1.28 4.64 10.56
C THR A 51 -0.45 5.20 9.42
N GLU A 52 0.18 4.34 8.61
CA GLU A 52 0.93 4.77 7.40
C GLU A 52 0.06 5.62 6.45
N HIS A 53 -1.20 5.23 6.24
CA HIS A 53 -2.13 6.00 5.41
C HIS A 53 -2.49 7.37 6.02
N ARG A 54 -2.67 7.44 7.34
CA ARG A 54 -2.97 8.71 8.03
C ARG A 54 -1.80 9.68 7.93
N ASP A 55 -0.58 9.22 8.15
CA ASP A 55 0.62 10.06 8.04
C ASP A 55 0.76 10.69 6.65
N LEU A 56 0.49 9.89 5.61
CA LEU A 56 0.49 10.35 4.22
C LEU A 56 -0.65 11.34 3.95
N LEU A 57 -1.87 11.04 4.41
CA LEU A 57 -3.03 11.92 4.27
C LEU A 57 -2.76 13.29 4.93
N ASP A 58 -2.22 13.28 6.15
CA ASP A 58 -1.92 14.49 6.90
C ASP A 58 -0.83 15.32 6.19
N ALA A 59 0.16 14.65 5.57
CA ALA A 59 1.20 15.33 4.81
C ALA A 59 0.65 16.00 3.54
N ILE A 60 -0.24 15.31 2.82
CA ILE A 60 -0.93 15.86 1.65
C ILE A 60 -1.83 17.03 2.06
N ALA A 61 -2.61 16.89 3.14
CA ALA A 61 -3.50 17.92 3.66
C ALA A 61 -2.74 19.19 4.08
N ALA A 62 -1.57 19.01 4.69
CA ALA A 62 -0.65 20.10 5.05
C ALA A 62 0.06 20.73 3.84
N ARG A 63 -0.12 20.20 2.63
CA ARG A 63 0.60 20.60 1.41
C ARG A 63 2.12 20.51 1.56
N ASP A 64 2.59 19.49 2.28
CA ASP A 64 4.02 19.23 2.47
C ASP A 64 4.48 18.08 1.53
N PRO A 65 5.00 18.41 0.34
CA PRO A 65 5.39 17.39 -0.65
C PRO A 65 6.59 16.57 -0.20
N ALA A 66 7.48 17.11 0.64
CA ALA A 66 8.64 16.38 1.14
C ALA A 66 8.20 15.30 2.12
N ARG A 67 7.33 15.67 3.07
CA ARG A 67 6.77 14.73 4.04
C ARG A 67 5.86 13.69 3.39
N ALA A 68 5.05 14.09 2.41
CA ALA A 68 4.20 13.15 1.67
C ALA A 68 5.04 12.13 0.87
N ARG A 69 6.13 12.59 0.24
CA ARG A 69 7.07 11.70 -0.45
C ARG A 69 7.69 10.69 0.51
N GLU A 70 8.14 11.14 1.67
CA GLU A 70 8.77 10.27 2.66
C GLU A 70 7.77 9.26 3.25
N ALA A 71 6.57 9.71 3.62
CA ALA A 71 5.50 8.82 4.11
C ALA A 71 5.13 7.74 3.07
N MET A 72 5.01 8.12 1.78
CA MET A 72 4.75 7.15 0.72
C MET A 72 5.93 6.16 0.54
N ARG A 73 7.17 6.63 0.65
CA ARG A 73 8.36 5.77 0.55
C ARG A 73 8.37 4.72 1.66
N ILE A 74 8.06 5.12 2.89
CA ILE A 74 7.94 4.23 4.05
C ILE A 74 6.81 3.21 3.79
N HIS A 75 5.61 3.69 3.43
CA HIS A 75 4.45 2.84 3.14
C HIS A 75 4.75 1.75 2.10
N LEU A 76 5.43 2.10 1.00
CA LEU A 76 5.79 1.16 -0.06
C LEU A 76 6.90 0.18 0.36
N SER A 77 7.86 0.66 1.15
CA SER A 77 8.99 -0.17 1.64
C SER A 77 8.51 -1.24 2.62
N GLU A 78 7.72 -0.82 3.61
CA GLU A 78 7.01 -1.71 4.55
C GLU A 78 6.01 -2.61 3.80
N GLY A 79 5.35 -2.02 2.81
CA GLY A 79 4.66 -2.66 1.69
C GLY A 79 5.32 -3.96 1.23
N ALA A 80 6.49 -3.78 0.65
CA ALA A 80 7.29 -4.80 0.02
C ALA A 80 7.89 -5.80 1.01
N GLU A 81 8.29 -5.39 2.22
CA GLU A 81 8.83 -6.34 3.20
C GLU A 81 7.76 -7.31 3.70
N ARG A 82 6.57 -6.81 4.08
CA ARG A 82 5.45 -7.69 4.46
C ARG A 82 5.08 -8.65 3.33
N TYR A 83 5.13 -8.21 2.07
CA TYR A 83 4.95 -9.09 0.92
C TYR A 83 6.01 -10.19 0.84
N ARG A 84 7.30 -9.84 0.97
CA ARG A 84 8.40 -10.82 0.96
C ARG A 84 8.24 -11.84 2.09
N THR A 85 7.84 -11.41 3.28
CA THR A 85 7.56 -12.32 4.41
C THR A 85 6.42 -13.29 4.08
N LEU A 86 5.29 -12.81 3.57
CA LEU A 86 4.18 -13.68 3.17
C LEU A 86 4.58 -14.67 2.07
N ALA A 87 5.34 -14.21 1.06
CA ALA A 87 5.82 -15.08 -0.02
C ALA A 87 6.75 -16.19 0.51
N ARG A 88 7.62 -15.89 1.48
CA ARG A 88 8.46 -16.89 2.15
C ARG A 88 7.64 -17.92 2.92
N LEU A 89 6.59 -17.48 3.63
CA LEU A 89 5.71 -18.38 4.39
C LEU A 89 4.98 -19.36 3.46
N VAL A 90 4.43 -18.86 2.34
CA VAL A 90 3.75 -19.70 1.33
C VAL A 90 4.70 -20.71 0.66
N GLN A 91 6.00 -20.40 0.54
CA GLN A 91 6.98 -21.33 -0.02
C GLN A 91 7.39 -22.44 0.96
N LEU A 92 7.17 -22.24 2.26
CA LEU A 92 7.54 -23.17 3.33
C LEU A 92 6.36 -24.05 3.81
N SER A 93 5.14 -23.71 3.40
CA SER A 93 3.88 -24.45 3.64
C SER A 93 3.60 -25.44 2.51
#